data_AF-A0AAW2AYL3-F1
#
_entry.id   AF-A0AAW2AYL3-F1
#
_cell.length_a   1.000
_cell.length_b   1.000
_cell.length_c   1.000
_cell.angle_alpha   90.00
_cell.angle_beta   90.00
_cell.angle_gamma   90.00
#
_symmetry.space_group_name_H-M   'P 1'
#
loop_
_entity.id
_entity.type
_entity.pdbx_description
1 polymer ?
#
loop_
_entity_poly.entity_id
_entity_poly.type
_entity_poly.pdbx_seq_one_letter_code
_entity_poly.pdbx_strand_id
1 'polypeptide(L)'
;MHIAEVSYCDFMVWTPQEVFTQRIPYDPVFFHDAYGKVVNFIKTGVLPELLGKWYTAPRLTPIYTTATKQPPEVGCYCGQPAGTGTDVMICTSGNCRRKHFHKTCLKLTRVPKTWKCVECRKQV
;
A
#
# COMPACT_ATOMS: atom_id res chain seq x y z
N MET A 1 9.65 -26.52 -3.71
CA MET A 1 10.74 -27.37 -3.18
C MET A 1 10.78 -27.30 -1.67
N HIS A 2 11.12 -26.16 -1.07
CA HIS A 2 11.11 -25.97 0.39
C HIS A 2 9.79 -26.40 1.07
N ILE A 3 8.64 -25.91 0.59
CA ILE A 3 7.31 -26.23 1.18
C ILE A 3 6.92 -27.71 1.03
N ALA A 4 7.38 -28.36 -0.04
CA ALA A 4 7.08 -29.76 -0.31
C ALA A 4 8.16 -30.71 0.21
N GLU A 5 9.20 -30.19 0.88
CA GLU A 5 10.32 -30.94 1.44
C GLU A 5 11.06 -31.84 0.44
N VAL A 6 11.12 -31.42 -0.83
CA VAL A 6 11.82 -32.16 -1.90
C VAL A 6 13.20 -31.56 -2.18
N SER A 7 14.18 -32.43 -2.49
CA SER A 7 15.58 -32.05 -2.76
C SER A 7 15.84 -31.61 -4.20
N TYR A 8 14.96 -31.93 -5.13
CA TYR A 8 15.05 -31.50 -6.53
C TYR A 8 13.66 -31.40 -7.18
N CYS A 9 13.60 -30.75 -8.34
CA CYS A 9 12.41 -30.63 -9.19
C CYS A 9 12.85 -30.81 -10.63
N ASP A 10 12.18 -31.67 -11.40
CA ASP A 10 12.46 -31.82 -12.82
C ASP A 10 11.67 -30.75 -13.60
N PHE A 11 12.40 -29.82 -14.23
CA PHE A 11 11.84 -28.81 -15.12
C PHE A 11 11.70 -29.41 -16.51
N MET A 12 10.45 -29.56 -16.95
CA MET A 12 10.13 -30.15 -18.25
C MET A 12 9.53 -29.10 -19.19
N VAL A 13 10.06 -29.05 -20.40
CA VAL A 13 9.51 -28.28 -21.51
C VAL A 13 9.23 -29.26 -22.64
N TRP A 14 8.00 -29.23 -23.16
CA TRP A 14 7.55 -30.16 -24.18
C TRP A 14 7.05 -29.41 -25.41
N THR A 15 7.43 -29.92 -26.58
CA THR A 15 6.86 -29.56 -27.88
C THR A 15 6.48 -30.85 -28.62
N PRO A 16 5.67 -30.79 -29.70
CA PRO A 16 5.39 -31.98 -30.51
C PRO A 16 6.64 -32.64 -31.11
N GLN A 17 7.76 -31.90 -31.22
CA GLN A 17 9.01 -32.38 -31.80
C GLN A 17 9.97 -32.95 -30.75
N GLU A 18 9.97 -32.40 -29.54
CA GLU A 18 10.96 -32.74 -28.52
C GLU A 18 10.49 -32.51 -27.09
N VAL A 19 11.17 -33.21 -26.17
CA VAL A 19 11.01 -33.04 -24.72
C VAL A 19 12.36 -32.69 -24.13
N PHE A 20 12.43 -31.55 -23.48
CA PHE A 20 13.58 -31.14 -22.68
C PHE A 20 13.24 -31.35 -21.20
N THR A 21 14.14 -32.03 -20.49
CA THR A 21 14.02 -32.23 -19.04
C THR A 21 15.33 -31.85 -18.37
N GLN A 22 15.26 -30.96 -17.38
CA GLN A 22 16.40 -30.57 -16.56
C GLN A 22 16.07 -30.71 -15.08
N ARG A 23 16.90 -31.47 -14.35
CA ARG A 23 16.80 -31.57 -12.90
C ARG A 23 17.37 -30.30 -12.24
N ILE A 24 16.52 -29.58 -11.52
CA ILE A 24 16.90 -28.40 -10.75
C ILE A 24 17.02 -28.81 -9.28
N PRO A 25 18.22 -28.75 -8.66
CA PRO A 25 18.40 -29.05 -7.25
C PRO A 25 17.80 -27.94 -6.38
N TYR A 26 17.40 -28.28 -5.16
CA TYR A 26 16.97 -27.29 -4.18
C TYR A 26 18.16 -26.44 -3.75
N ASP A 27 18.03 -25.12 -3.92
CA ASP A 27 19.00 -24.14 -3.41
C ASP A 27 18.40 -23.39 -2.21
N PRO A 28 18.88 -23.67 -0.98
CA PRO A 28 18.38 -23.01 0.22
C PRO A 28 18.77 -21.53 0.29
N VAL A 29 19.91 -21.14 -0.29
CA VAL A 29 20.39 -19.75 -0.29
C VAL A 29 19.52 -18.92 -1.22
N PHE A 30 19.29 -19.41 -2.44
CA PHE A 30 18.36 -18.79 -3.38
C PHE A 30 16.95 -18.66 -2.79
N PHE A 31 16.45 -19.73 -2.17
CA PHE A 31 15.13 -19.70 -1.55
C PHE A 31 15.03 -18.64 -0.45
N HIS A 32 16.02 -18.53 0.43
CA HIS A 32 16.00 -17.58 1.53
C HIS A 32 16.02 -16.13 1.04
N ASP A 33 16.86 -15.81 0.05
CA ASP A 33 16.90 -14.49 -0.58
C ASP A 33 15.57 -14.14 -1.28
N ALA A 34 15.02 -15.08 -2.06
CA ALA A 34 13.72 -14.90 -2.71
C ALA A 34 12.58 -14.72 -1.68
N TYR A 35 12.60 -15.49 -0.59
CA TYR A 35 11.60 -15.40 0.46
C TYR A 35 11.58 -14.02 1.12
N GLY A 36 12.75 -13.44 1.43
CA GLY A 36 12.85 -12.08 1.97
C GLY A 36 12.19 -11.05 1.06
N LYS A 37 12.41 -11.14 -0.25
CA LYS A 37 11.80 -10.26 -1.26
C LYS A 37 10.27 -10.43 -1.30
N VAL A 38 9.78 -11.66 -1.28
CA VAL A 38 8.34 -11.97 -1.28
C VAL A 38 7.67 -11.44 -0.01
N VAL A 39 8.25 -11.65 1.17
CA VAL A 39 7.70 -11.13 2.44
C VAL A 39 7.62 -9.61 2.40
N ASN A 40 8.66 -8.94 1.89
CA ASN A 40 8.64 -7.49 1.74
C ASN A 40 7.53 -7.06 0.78
N PHE A 41 7.43 -7.69 -0.39
CA PHE A 41 6.39 -7.39 -1.37
C PHE A 41 4.97 -7.60 -0.83
N ILE A 42 4.74 -8.65 -0.03
CA ILE A 42 3.45 -8.86 0.62
C ILE A 42 3.14 -7.72 1.59
N LYS A 43 4.11 -7.34 2.44
CA LYS A 43 3.93 -6.28 3.45
C LYS A 43 3.71 -4.91 2.83
N THR A 44 4.43 -4.59 1.75
CA THR A 44 4.44 -3.24 1.18
C THR A 44 3.55 -3.09 -0.04
N GLY A 45 3.29 -4.14 -0.79
CA GLY A 45 2.46 -4.11 -2.00
C GLY A 45 1.09 -4.75 -1.78
N VAL A 46 1.07 -6.04 -1.44
CA VAL A 46 -0.17 -6.83 -1.39
C VAL A 46 -1.09 -6.37 -0.25
N LEU A 47 -0.59 -6.27 0.99
CA LEU A 47 -1.42 -5.90 2.13
C LEU A 47 -2.02 -4.49 2.02
N PRO A 48 -1.27 -3.44 1.64
CA PRO A 48 -1.85 -2.11 1.44
C PRO A 48 -2.91 -2.06 0.34
N GLU A 49 -2.75 -2.88 -0.70
CA GLU A 49 -3.75 -3.01 -1.74
C GLU A 49 -5.00 -3.72 -1.25
N LEU A 50 -4.88 -4.89 -0.63
CA LEU A 50 -6.03 -5.66 -0.14
C LEU A 50 -6.83 -4.92 0.93
N LEU A 51 -6.15 -4.24 1.85
CA LEU A 51 -6.81 -3.59 3.00
C LEU A 51 -7.31 -2.18 2.70
N GLY A 52 -6.69 -1.48 1.75
CA GLY A 52 -6.96 -0.06 1.55
C GLY A 52 -6.94 0.40 0.09
N LYS A 53 -6.78 -0.53 -0.87
CA LYS A 53 -6.67 -0.23 -2.30
C LYS A 53 -5.64 0.87 -2.58
N TRP A 54 -4.51 0.84 -1.89
CA TRP A 54 -3.56 1.98 -1.88
C TRP A 54 -3.02 2.37 -3.25
N TYR A 55 -3.00 1.43 -4.18
CA TYR A 55 -2.49 1.60 -5.54
C TYR A 55 -3.60 1.68 -6.58
N THR A 56 -4.69 0.91 -6.43
CA THR A 56 -5.79 0.90 -7.42
C THR A 56 -6.91 1.88 -7.09
N ALA A 57 -7.05 2.33 -5.83
CA ALA A 57 -7.99 3.39 -5.54
C ALA A 57 -7.58 4.63 -6.33
N PRO A 58 -8.52 5.30 -7.01
CA PRO A 58 -8.27 6.64 -7.50
C PRO A 58 -8.03 7.50 -6.27
N ARG A 59 -6.76 7.65 -5.89
CA ARG A 59 -6.32 8.89 -5.27
C ARG A 59 -6.65 9.89 -6.36
N LEU A 60 -7.78 10.57 -6.22
CA LEU A 60 -8.13 11.70 -7.04
C LEU A 60 -6.92 12.63 -6.92
N THR A 61 -5.98 12.50 -7.86
CA THR A 61 -5.18 13.62 -8.31
C THR A 61 -6.22 14.71 -8.47
N PRO A 62 -6.03 15.87 -7.82
CA PRO A 62 -6.97 16.95 -8.03
C PRO A 62 -7.00 17.15 -9.53
N ILE A 63 -8.10 16.74 -10.16
CA ILE A 63 -8.42 17.16 -11.50
C ILE A 63 -8.49 18.66 -11.30
N TYR A 64 -7.46 19.37 -11.76
CA TYR A 64 -7.52 20.80 -11.89
C TYR A 64 -8.61 21.06 -12.92
N THR A 65 -9.88 21.05 -12.47
CA THR A 65 -10.97 21.64 -13.21
C THR A 65 -10.63 23.12 -13.27
N THR A 66 -10.13 23.52 -14.44
CA THR A 66 -9.89 24.90 -14.83
C THR A 66 -11.22 25.64 -14.86
N ALA A 67 -11.76 26.05 -13.70
CA ALA A 67 -12.78 27.08 -13.57
C ALA A 67 -13.21 27.33 -12.11
N THR A 68 -12.29 27.64 -11.19
CA THR A 68 -12.55 28.55 -10.05
C THR A 68 -11.27 28.82 -9.29
N LYS A 69 -10.96 30.10 -9.03
CA LYS A 69 -9.77 30.60 -8.34
C LYS A 69 -9.81 30.36 -6.81
N GLN A 70 -10.04 29.13 -6.37
CA GLN A 70 -9.74 28.73 -5.00
C GLN A 70 -9.12 27.33 -5.03
N PRO A 71 -7.91 27.13 -4.45
CA PRO A 71 -7.38 25.78 -4.33
C PRO A 71 -8.40 24.94 -3.55
N PRO A 72 -8.90 23.81 -4.10
CA PRO A 72 -9.78 22.95 -3.33
C PRO A 72 -9.00 22.53 -2.09
N GLU A 73 -9.50 22.90 -0.93
CA GLU A 73 -8.90 22.56 0.35
C GLU A 73 -8.79 21.03 0.38
N VAL A 74 -7.59 20.50 0.16
CA VAL A 74 -7.37 19.09 -0.11
C VAL A 74 -7.72 18.33 1.17
N GLY A 75 -8.96 17.87 1.23
CA GLY A 75 -9.53 17.23 2.40
C GLY A 75 -9.01 15.82 2.61
N CYS A 76 -9.71 15.11 3.49
CA CYS A 76 -9.40 13.78 4.04
C CYS A 76 -8.89 12.74 3.02
N TYR A 77 -8.38 11.59 3.49
CA TYR A 77 -7.94 10.46 2.65
C TYR A 77 -9.00 9.93 1.66
N CYS A 78 -10.29 10.22 1.89
CA CYS A 78 -11.36 9.89 0.95
C CYS A 78 -11.42 10.81 -0.28
N GLY A 79 -10.59 11.86 -0.36
CA GLY A 79 -10.57 12.82 -1.46
C GLY A 79 -11.73 13.83 -1.46
N GLN A 80 -12.61 13.76 -0.46
CA GLN A 80 -13.69 14.73 -0.27
C GLN A 80 -13.24 15.85 0.68
N PRO A 81 -13.73 17.09 0.49
CA PRO A 81 -13.48 18.18 1.42
C PRO A 81 -13.97 17.76 2.81
N ALA A 82 -13.11 17.91 3.82
CA ALA A 82 -13.42 17.45 5.17
C ALA A 82 -14.51 18.30 5.85
N GLY A 83 -14.88 19.44 5.26
CA GLY A 83 -15.77 20.43 5.85
C GLY A 83 -15.18 21.06 7.12
N THR A 84 -15.92 22.01 7.69
CA THR A 84 -15.60 22.61 9.00
C THR A 84 -16.66 22.17 10.00
N GLY A 85 -16.34 21.20 10.86
CA GLY A 85 -17.28 20.65 11.84
C GLY A 85 -16.61 19.80 12.91
N THR A 86 -17.41 19.37 13.89
CA THR A 86 -16.94 18.56 15.03
C THR A 86 -16.55 17.13 14.64
N ASP A 87 -16.89 16.66 13.45
CA ASP A 87 -16.55 15.32 12.94
C ASP A 87 -15.22 15.27 12.16
N VAL A 88 -14.43 16.35 12.28
CA VAL A 88 -13.15 16.52 11.59
C VAL A 88 -12.00 16.49 12.60
N MET A 89 -10.93 15.82 12.20
CA MET A 89 -9.65 15.71 12.89
C MET A 89 -8.62 16.57 12.18
N ILE A 90 -7.83 17.30 12.96
CA ILE A 90 -6.76 18.16 12.45
C ILE A 90 -5.40 17.53 12.78
N CYS A 91 -4.54 17.41 11.77
CA CYS A 91 -3.16 17.00 11.98
C CYS A 91 -2.37 18.12 12.66
N THR A 92 -1.73 17.80 13.78
CA THR A 92 -0.94 18.75 14.60
C THR A 92 0.44 19.10 14.03
N SER A 93 0.83 18.52 12.88
CA SER A 93 2.12 18.85 12.25
C SER A 93 2.01 20.14 11.44
N GLY A 94 2.88 21.12 11.71
CA GLY A 94 2.80 22.47 11.13
C GLY A 94 2.77 22.50 9.59
N ASN A 95 3.53 21.61 8.94
CA ASN A 95 3.64 21.51 7.47
C ASN A 95 2.83 20.34 6.86
N CYS A 96 1.72 19.93 7.49
CA CYS A 96 0.88 18.88 6.93
C CYS A 96 0.17 19.35 5.65
N ARG A 97 0.27 18.58 4.56
CA ARG A 97 -0.32 18.91 3.25
C ARG A 97 -1.87 18.87 3.22
N ARG A 98 -2.51 17.96 3.97
CA ARG A 98 -3.98 17.80 3.98
C ARG A 98 -4.69 18.48 5.15
N LYS A 99 -4.03 18.60 6.30
CA LYS A 99 -4.53 19.15 7.59
C LYS A 99 -5.81 18.53 8.17
N HIS A 100 -6.88 18.36 7.40
CA HIS A 100 -8.22 17.97 7.84
C HIS A 100 -8.61 16.55 7.40
N PHE A 101 -9.24 15.78 8.30
CA PHE A 101 -9.61 14.39 8.08
C PHE A 101 -10.94 14.03 8.76
N HIS A 102 -11.88 13.39 8.08
CA HIS A 102 -13.09 12.87 8.71
C HIS A 102 -12.73 11.80 9.77
N LYS A 103 -13.35 11.87 10.96
CA LYS A 103 -13.17 10.85 12.00
C LYS A 103 -13.56 9.46 11.51
N THR A 104 -14.65 9.37 10.75
CA THR A 104 -15.15 8.13 10.13
C THR A 104 -14.12 7.52 9.18
N CYS A 105 -13.48 8.32 8.31
CA CYS A 105 -12.43 7.85 7.41
C CYS A 105 -11.16 7.38 8.14
N LEU A 106 -10.87 7.95 9.32
CA LEU A 106 -9.75 7.52 10.16
C LEU A 106 -10.09 6.30 11.01
N LYS A 107 -11.36 5.87 11.07
CA LYS A 107 -11.88 4.78 11.91
C LYS A 107 -11.43 4.92 13.38
N LEU A 108 -11.30 6.15 13.87
CA LEU A 108 -10.88 6.44 15.23
C LEU A 108 -12.07 6.42 16.17
N THR A 109 -12.03 5.55 17.18
CA THR A 109 -13.01 5.51 18.27
C THR A 109 -12.68 6.48 19.40
N ARG A 110 -11.41 6.86 19.57
CA ARG A 110 -10.95 7.87 20.52
C ARG A 110 -10.10 8.92 19.81
N VAL A 111 -10.35 10.18 20.13
CA VAL A 111 -9.69 11.35 19.54
C VAL A 111 -8.52 11.79 20.43
N PRO A 112 -7.25 11.60 20.01
CA PRO A 112 -6.11 12.12 20.75
C PRO A 112 -5.99 13.63 20.60
N LYS A 113 -5.56 14.34 21.66
CA LYS A 113 -5.29 15.79 21.60
C LYS A 113 -4.17 16.15 20.61
N THR A 114 -3.17 15.28 20.47
CA THR A 114 -1.97 15.51 19.63
C THR A 114 -1.86 14.51 18.49
N TRP A 115 -2.90 14.40 17.66
CA TRP A 115 -2.90 13.44 16.56
C TRP A 115 -2.09 13.94 15.35
N LYS A 116 -1.26 13.05 14.79
CA LYS A 116 -0.55 13.24 13.50
C LYS A 116 -1.06 12.24 12.46
N CYS A 117 -1.19 12.66 11.21
CA CYS A 117 -1.59 11.79 10.09
C CYS A 117 -0.49 10.80 9.72
N VAL A 118 -0.82 9.78 8.91
CA VAL A 118 0.11 8.69 8.54
C VAL A 118 1.38 9.23 7.85
N GLU A 119 1.24 10.26 7.02
CA GLU A 119 2.37 10.86 6.30
C GLU A 119 3.31 11.61 7.26
N CYS A 120 2.75 12.43 8.16
CA CYS A 120 3.55 13.18 9.13
C CYS A 120 4.15 12.32 10.24
N ARG A 121 3.59 11.12 10.52
CA ARG A 121 4.21 10.17 11.46
C ARG A 121 5.46 9.50 10.91
N LYS A 122 5.56 9.34 9.58
CA LYS A 122 6.73 8.71 8.92
C LYS A 122 7.92 9.64 8.77
N GLN A 123 7.75 10.93 9.06
CA GLN A 123 8.80 11.97 8.96
C GLN A 123 9.53 12.21 10.29
N VAL A 124 9.25 11.38 11.31
CA VAL A 124 9.86 11.42 12.65
C VAL A 124 10.66 10.15 12.85
#